data_AF-A0A536A226-F1
#
_entry.id   AF-A0A536A226-F1
#
_cell.length_a   1.000
_cell.length_b   1.000
_cell.length_c   1.000
_cell.angle_alpha   90.00
_cell.angle_beta   90.00
_cell.angle_gamma   90.00
#
_symmetry.space_group_name_H-M   'P 1'
#
loop_
_entity.id
_entity.type
_entity.pdbx_description
1 polymer ?
#
loop_
_entity_poly.entity_id
_entity_poly.type
_entity_poly.pdbx_seq_one_letter_code
_entity_poly.pdbx_strand_id
1 'polypeptide(L)'
;MAIATLPIVLSVVLTELAVGGSFLMWWVDRGGRAPTGFLKLVAFVDAGAIAAALALVPLFPRGDLAEAASINTGPLGAFGQALIVVTILVIIQLITAFLPARGIRIASGIVTTVAGVLT
;
A
#
# COMPACT_ATOMS: atom_id res chain seq x y z
N MET A 1 24.24 -9.22 6.60
CA MET A 1 23.59 -8.49 5.49
C MET A 1 22.07 -8.60 5.50
N ALA A 2 21.46 -9.80 5.51
CA ALA A 2 19.99 -9.97 5.41
C ALA A 2 19.14 -9.23 6.47
N ILE A 3 19.67 -9.03 7.69
CA ILE A 3 18.95 -8.32 8.75
C ILE A 3 18.83 -6.81 8.47
N ALA A 4 19.81 -6.20 7.80
CA ALA A 4 19.83 -4.75 7.56
C ALA A 4 18.80 -4.32 6.51
N THR A 5 18.43 -5.20 5.57
CA THR A 5 17.44 -4.95 4.52
C THR A 5 16.02 -5.37 4.93
N LEU A 6 15.87 -6.10 6.03
CA LEU A 6 14.59 -6.63 6.50
C LEU A 6 13.50 -5.55 6.67
N PRO A 7 13.79 -4.36 7.23
CA PRO A 7 12.78 -3.29 7.31
C PRO A 7 12.26 -2.84 5.94
N ILE A 8 13.14 -2.80 4.93
CA ILE A 8 12.77 -2.43 3.56
C ILE A 8 11.86 -3.50 2.98
N VAL A 9 12.28 -4.77 3.03
CA VAL A 9 11.51 -5.90 2.48
C VAL A 9 10.13 -5.97 3.12
N LEU A 10 10.05 -5.83 4.45
CA LEU A 10 8.78 -5.86 5.15
C LEU A 10 7.88 -4.67 4.78
N SER A 11 8.45 -3.47 4.62
CA SER A 11 7.70 -2.29 4.15
C SER A 11 7.14 -2.49 2.73
N VAL A 12 7.93 -3.08 1.82
CA VAL A 12 7.48 -3.43 0.47
C VAL A 12 6.33 -4.43 0.52
N VAL A 13 6.49 -5.54 1.24
CA VAL A 13 5.46 -6.60 1.36
C VAL A 13 4.16 -6.05 1.95
N LEU A 14 4.24 -5.19 2.96
CA LEU A 14 3.05 -4.55 3.54
C LEU A 14 2.38 -3.59 2.56
N THR A 15 3.16 -2.89 1.74
CA THR A 15 2.64 -2.01 0.68
C THR A 15 1.94 -2.83 -0.40
N GLU A 16 2.56 -3.93 -0.86
CA GLU A 16 1.97 -4.85 -1.83
C GLU A 16 0.68 -5.50 -1.31
N LEU A 17 0.65 -5.88 -0.02
CA LEU A 17 -0.54 -6.42 0.62
C LEU A 17 -1.71 -5.42 0.55
N ALA A 18 -1.46 -4.14 0.85
CA ALA A 18 -2.48 -3.10 0.79
C ALA A 18 -2.96 -2.82 -0.65
N VAL A 19 -2.05 -2.84 -1.62
CA VAL A 19 -2.41 -2.72 -3.05
C VAL A 19 -3.27 -3.92 -3.49
N GLY A 20 -2.88 -5.13 -3.09
CA GLY A 20 -3.62 -6.36 -3.37
C GLY A 20 -5.01 -6.38 -2.73
N GLY A 21 -5.14 -5.90 -1.49
CA GLY A 21 -6.44 -5.72 -0.82
C GLY A 21 -7.35 -4.74 -1.56
N SER A 22 -6.80 -3.61 -2.01
CA SER A 22 -7.52 -2.62 -2.82
C SER A 22 -8.00 -3.19 -4.17
N PHE A 23 -7.16 -4.00 -4.84
CA PHE A 23 -7.56 -4.72 -6.05
C PHE A 23 -8.69 -5.73 -5.78
N LEU A 24 -8.59 -6.49 -4.68
CA LEU A 24 -9.62 -7.44 -4.28
C LEU A 24 -10.94 -6.73 -3.99
N MET A 25 -10.93 -5.61 -3.26
CA MET A 25 -12.12 -4.79 -3.02
C MET A 25 -12.77 -4.34 -4.32
N TRP A 26 -11.98 -3.81 -5.26
CA TRP A 26 -12.47 -3.40 -6.57
C TRP A 26 -13.11 -4.56 -7.33
N TRP A 27 -12.43 -5.70 -7.40
CA TRP A 27 -12.90 -6.88 -8.12
C TRP A 27 -14.24 -7.38 -7.57
N VAL A 28 -14.36 -7.47 -6.24
CA VAL A 28 -15.57 -7.97 -5.57
C VAL A 28 -16.72 -6.95 -5.64
N ASP A 29 -16.45 -5.64 -5.45
CA ASP A 29 -17.49 -4.59 -5.55
C ASP A 29 -17.99 -4.44 -7.00
N ARG A 30 -17.11 -4.60 -8.00
CA ARG A 30 -17.49 -4.61 -9.42
C ARG A 30 -18.49 -5.72 -9.74
N GLY A 31 -18.32 -6.89 -9.12
CA GLY A 31 -19.24 -8.03 -9.27
C GLY A 31 -20.62 -7.84 -8.59
N GLY A 32 -20.79 -6.81 -7.75
CA GLY A 32 -22.04 -6.57 -7.01
C GLY A 32 -22.34 -7.58 -5.91
N ARG A 33 -21.34 -8.37 -5.55
CA ARG A 33 -21.43 -9.44 -4.56
C ARG A 33 -20.73 -9.08 -3.25
N ALA A 34 -20.11 -7.90 -3.16
CA ALA A 34 -19.34 -7.49 -1.99
C ALA A 34 -20.26 -7.20 -0.79
N PRO A 35 -20.15 -7.96 0.32
CA PRO A 35 -20.76 -7.57 1.57
C PRO A 35 -20.11 -6.26 2.06
N THR A 36 -20.91 -5.28 2.48
CA THR A 36 -20.38 -3.98 2.95
C THR A 36 -19.42 -4.13 4.11
N GLY A 37 -19.62 -5.12 5.00
CA GLY A 37 -18.71 -5.42 6.10
C GLY A 37 -17.33 -5.90 5.63
N PHE A 38 -17.29 -6.69 4.55
CA PHE A 38 -16.02 -7.16 3.96
C PHE A 38 -15.21 -5.99 3.41
N LEU A 39 -15.84 -5.09 2.64
CA LEU A 39 -15.16 -3.91 2.09
C LEU A 39 -14.54 -3.02 3.17
N LYS A 40 -15.26 -2.80 4.27
CA LYS A 40 -14.76 -2.01 5.41
C LYS A 40 -13.60 -2.70 6.11
N LEU A 41 -13.70 -4.01 6.33
CA LEU A 41 -12.63 -4.79 6.97
C LEU A 41 -11.35 -4.75 6.15
N VAL A 42 -11.42 -5.02 4.84
CA VAL A 42 -10.25 -5.00 3.95
C VAL A 42 -9.63 -3.60 3.92
N ALA A 43 -10.45 -2.55 3.79
CA ALA A 43 -9.92 -1.18 3.81
C ALA A 43 -9.20 -0.81 5.12
N PHE A 44 -9.68 -1.31 6.26
CA PHE A 44 -8.98 -1.15 7.55
C PHE A 44 -7.67 -1.94 7.62
N VAL A 45 -7.65 -3.17 7.08
CA VAL A 45 -6.44 -3.99 7.01
C VAL A 45 -5.39 -3.32 6.12
N ASP A 46 -5.78 -2.82 4.95
CA ASP A 46 -4.90 -2.11 4.02
C ASP A 46 -4.32 -0.85 4.68
N ALA A 47 -5.15 -0.07 5.39
CA ALA A 47 -4.70 1.09 6.15
C ALA A 47 -3.72 0.71 7.27
N GLY A 48 -3.98 -0.39 7.99
CA GLY A 48 -3.07 -0.92 8.99
C GLY A 48 -1.73 -1.38 8.40
N ALA A 49 -1.76 -2.05 7.26
CA ALA A 49 -0.55 -2.50 6.55
C ALA A 49 0.31 -1.31 6.11
N ILE A 50 -0.30 -0.27 5.53
CA ILE A 50 0.42 0.95 5.15
C ILE A 50 0.96 1.70 6.37
N ALA A 51 0.18 1.82 7.44
CA ALA A 51 0.66 2.45 8.67
C ALA A 51 1.89 1.72 9.23
N ALA A 52 1.88 0.39 9.22
CA ALA A 52 3.03 -0.43 9.61
C ALA A 52 4.21 -0.25 8.64
N ALA A 53 3.96 -0.19 7.32
CA ALA A 53 5.00 0.04 6.32
C ALA A 53 5.70 1.40 6.52
N LEU A 54 4.94 2.45 6.83
CA LEU A 54 5.44 3.79 7.14
C LEU A 54 6.23 3.82 8.46
N ALA A 55 5.79 3.07 9.47
CA ALA A 55 6.49 2.96 10.75
C ALA A 55 7.89 2.33 10.62
N LEU A 56 8.16 1.59 9.53
CA LEU A 56 9.47 1.01 9.24
C LEU A 56 10.44 1.98 8.54
N VAL A 57 9.96 3.07 7.95
CA VAL A 57 10.79 4.04 7.20
C VAL A 57 11.94 4.62 8.03
N PRO A 58 11.77 4.97 9.33
CA PRO A 58 12.88 5.43 10.16
C PRO A 58 14.01 4.40 10.30
N LEU A 59 13.68 3.10 10.21
CA LEU A 59 14.62 1.98 10.34
C LEU A 59 15.35 1.64 9.04
N PHE A 60 15.06 2.33 7.94
CA PHE A 60 15.76 2.07 6.68
C PHE A 60 17.25 2.41 6.82
N PRO A 61 18.14 1.53 6.32
CA PRO A 61 19.58 1.79 6.33
C PRO A 61 19.91 3.09 5.58
N ARG A 62 20.77 3.91 6.17
CA ARG A 62 21.26 5.19 5.63
C ARG A 62 22.78 5.27 5.78
N GLY A 63 23.43 6.10 4.95
CA GLY A 63 24.89 6.32 5.00
C GLY A 63 25.69 5.03 4.87
N ASP A 64 26.72 4.86 5.71
CA ASP A 64 27.65 3.73 5.70
C ASP A 64 26.95 2.35 5.78
N LEU A 65 25.79 2.26 6.44
CA LEU A 65 25.00 1.02 6.50
C LEU A 65 24.31 0.68 5.17
N ALA A 66 23.90 1.68 4.39
CA ALA A 66 23.35 1.47 3.06
C ALA A 66 24.45 1.10 2.06
N GLU A 67 25.63 1.71 2.19
CA GLU A 67 26.81 1.40 1.37
C GLU A 67 27.34 -0.01 1.66
N ALA A 68 27.49 -0.38 2.94
CA ALA A 68 27.87 -1.72 3.36
C ALA A 68 26.85 -2.80 2.97
N ALA A 69 25.58 -2.43 2.80
CA ALA A 69 24.53 -3.31 2.30
C ALA A 69 24.35 -3.27 0.77
N SER A 70 25.19 -2.51 0.03
CA SER A 70 25.10 -2.33 -1.42
C SER A 70 23.72 -1.86 -1.91
N ILE A 71 23.04 -1.03 -1.12
CA ILE A 71 21.70 -0.54 -1.43
C ILE A 71 21.81 0.65 -2.38
N ASN A 72 21.18 0.51 -3.56
CA ASN A 72 21.04 1.61 -4.49
C ASN A 72 20.01 2.63 -3.95
N THR A 73 20.46 3.85 -3.70
CA THR A 73 19.63 4.93 -3.13
C THR A 73 18.58 5.48 -4.09
N GLY A 74 18.78 5.33 -5.41
CA GLY A 74 17.81 5.74 -6.43
C GLY A 74 16.47 4.96 -6.34
N PRO A 75 16.50 3.62 -6.47
CA PRO A 75 15.32 2.77 -6.27
C PRO A 75 14.66 2.93 -4.89
N LEU A 76 15.45 3.17 -3.84
CA LEU A 76 14.90 3.40 -2.50
C LEU A 76 14.11 4.74 -2.43
N GLY A 77 14.58 5.77 -3.12
CA GLY A 77 13.85 7.03 -3.27
C GLY A 77 12.56 6.89 -4.07
N ALA A 78 12.57 6.10 -5.15
CA ALA A 78 11.38 5.78 -5.94
C ALA A 78 10.34 5.02 -5.11
N PHE A 79 10.77 4.03 -4.32
CA PHE A 79 9.89 3.33 -3.38
C PHE A 79 9.28 4.30 -2.34
N GLY A 80 10.05 5.25 -1.83
CA GLY A 80 9.53 6.27 -0.92
C GLY A 80 8.39 7.10 -1.54
N GLN A 81 8.48 7.43 -2.83
CA GLN A 81 7.41 8.11 -3.56
C GLN A 81 6.19 7.20 -3.76
N ALA A 82 6.43 5.95 -4.17
CA ALA A 82 5.37 4.95 -4.31
C ALA A 82 4.59 4.76 -3.00
N LEU A 83 5.30 4.64 -1.87
CA LEU A 83 4.70 4.49 -0.55
C LEU A 83 3.78 5.66 -0.19
N ILE A 84 4.16 6.90 -0.52
CA ILE A 84 3.31 8.09 -0.31
C ILE A 84 2.06 8.02 -1.18
N VAL A 85 2.22 7.69 -2.47
CA VAL A 85 1.09 7.57 -3.41
C VAL A 85 0.11 6.50 -2.95
N VAL A 86 0.60 5.30 -2.60
CA VAL A 86 -0.22 4.20 -2.09
C VAL A 86 -0.90 4.60 -0.77
N THR A 87 -0.23 5.33 0.12
CA THR A 87 -0.83 5.83 1.36
C THR A 87 -2.05 6.69 1.09
N ILE A 88 -1.94 7.66 0.18
CA ILE A 88 -3.05 8.55 -0.18
C ILE A 88 -4.23 7.72 -0.72
N LEU A 89 -3.94 6.75 -1.59
CA LEU A 89 -4.93 5.91 -2.23
C LEU A 89 -5.66 5.00 -1.23
N VAL A 90 -4.93 4.43 -0.27
CA VAL A 90 -5.51 3.63 0.81
C VAL A 90 -6.40 4.47 1.72
N ILE A 91 -6.01 5.71 2.02
CA ILE A 91 -6.87 6.64 2.79
C ILE A 91 -8.17 6.93 2.02
N ILE A 92 -8.08 7.20 0.72
CA ILE A 92 -9.27 7.38 -0.13
C ILE A 92 -10.13 6.11 -0.13
N GLN A 93 -9.53 4.94 -0.25
CA GLN A 93 -10.23 3.65 -0.25
C GLN A 93 -10.95 3.41 1.09
N LEU A 94 -10.29 3.73 2.21
CA LEU A 94 -10.88 3.65 3.54
C LEU A 94 -12.08 4.57 3.69
N ILE A 95 -11.95 5.86 3.33
CA ILE A 95 -13.06 6.82 3.41
C ILE A 95 -14.23 6.36 2.54
N THR A 96 -13.94 5.95 1.31
CA THR A 96 -14.96 5.56 0.33
C THR A 96 -15.67 4.25 0.68
N ALA A 97 -15.04 3.35 1.45
CA ALA A 97 -15.67 2.14 1.97
C ALA A 97 -16.87 2.44 2.90
N PHE A 98 -16.95 3.64 3.48
CA PHE A 98 -18.10 4.09 4.28
C PHE A 98 -19.15 4.86 3.48
N LEU A 99 -18.86 5.23 2.23
CA LEU A 99 -19.79 5.95 1.38
C LEU A 99 -20.75 4.98 0.67
N PRO A 100 -22.05 5.31 0.57
CA PRO A 100 -23.02 4.52 -0.20
C PRO A 100 -22.85 4.66 -1.73
N ALA A 101 -21.90 5.46 -2.20
CA ALA A 101 -21.70 5.76 -3.62
C ALA A 101 -20.78 4.73 -4.32
N ARG A 102 -21.39 3.72 -4.92
CA ARG A 102 -20.68 2.61 -5.61
C ARG A 102 -19.77 3.08 -6.76
N GLY A 103 -20.15 4.13 -7.48
CA GLY A 103 -19.31 4.68 -8.56
C GLY A 103 -17.96 5.25 -8.07
N ILE A 104 -17.96 5.89 -6.90
CA ILE A 104 -16.75 6.47 -6.31
C ILE A 104 -15.79 5.36 -5.83
N ARG A 105 -16.33 4.29 -5.24
CA ARG A 105 -15.54 3.12 -4.79
C ARG A 105 -14.89 2.34 -5.94
N ILE A 106 -15.59 2.24 -7.08
CA ILE A 106 -15.04 1.58 -8.27
C ILE A 106 -13.92 2.44 -8.87
N ALA A 107 -14.12 3.75 -8.98
CA ALA A 107 -13.11 4.67 -9.50
C ALA A 107 -11.84 4.67 -8.63
N SER A 108 -11.98 4.73 -7.31
CA SER A 108 -10.83 4.67 -6.39
C SER A 108 -10.06 3.36 -6.53
N GLY A 109 -10.76 2.22 -6.58
CA GLY A 109 -10.13 0.91 -6.73
C GLY A 109 -9.31 0.77 -8.02
N ILE A 110 -9.78 1.35 -9.13
CA ILE A 110 -9.03 1.37 -10.40
C ILE A 110 -7.75 2.19 -10.24
N VAL A 111 -7.86 3.42 -9.73
CA VAL A 111 -6.70 4.31 -9.56
C VAL A 111 -5.66 3.68 -8.64
N THR A 112 -6.09 3.03 -7.55
CA THR A 112 -5.19 2.36 -6.61
C THR A 112 -4.45 1.18 -7.25
N THR A 113 -5.16 0.37 -8.02
CA THR A 113 -4.56 -0.77 -8.72
C THR A 113 -3.56 -0.31 -9.78
N VAL A 114 -3.91 0.69 -10.58
CA VAL A 114 -3.03 1.23 -11.63
C VAL A 114 -1.78 1.85 -11.03
N ALA A 115 -1.91 2.63 -9.94
CA ALA A 115 -0.77 3.19 -9.24
C ALA A 115 0.18 2.09 -8.75
N GLY A 116 -0.34 1.02 -8.14
CA GLY A 116 0.48 -0.10 -7.68
C GLY A 116 1.16 -0.91 -8.79
N VAL A 117 0.62 -0.91 -10.02
CA VAL A 117 1.25 -1.57 -11.17
C VAL A 117 2.35 -0.71 -11.80
N LEU A 118 2.25 0.61 -11.67
CA LEU A 118 3.18 1.58 -12.27
C LEU A 118 4.33 1.98 -11.34
N THR A 119 4.26 1.63 -10.06
CA THR A 119 5.31 1.83 -9.05
C THR A 119 6.17 0.59 -8.88
#